data_AF-A0A502GSR0-F1
#
_entry.id   AF-A0A502GSR0-F1
#
_cell.length_a   1.000
_cell.length_b   1.000
_cell.length_c   1.000
_cell.angle_alpha   90.00
_cell.angle_beta   90.00
_cell.angle_gamma   90.00
#
_symmetry.space_group_name_H-M   'P 1'
#
loop_
_entity.id
_entity.type
_entity.pdbx_description
1 polymer ?
#
loop_
_entity_poly.entity_id
_entity_poly.type
_entity_poly.pdbx_seq_one_letter_code
_entity_poly.pdbx_strand_id
1 'polypeptide(L)'
;MNWNDVIIAAVVAVILGGVLKALYKKGKIGRTPAIIIFLVVILGGNFLYEGVIKPRLAGDEQTQDIDQALSALPIYSTIKAQEPALYSQIRGNILRLKKEGKTQQEAIDTVKPMVSDLLSERMNTAPDASVIAAMQVSLEEMQALQARNDGSCFKFLYPQISGGVNTAQVLPPELFKKDLDTMNDLLLASGSGQTAQPTAVSGEKAKVLMAPVRQALQDKYGDQLNVFNDLSAANVDRAKICEISLSLYSGILALPEQDSAAVLRLMLGKKG
;
A
#
# COMPACT_ATOMS: atom_id res chain seq x y z
N MET A 1 -26.31 2.34 22.84
CA MET A 1 -25.95 2.80 24.20
C MET A 1 -24.83 1.89 24.68
N ASN A 2 -23.61 2.40 24.78
CA ASN A 2 -22.45 1.60 25.16
C ASN A 2 -22.48 1.38 26.67
N TRP A 3 -22.52 0.13 27.13
CA TRP A 3 -22.70 -0.18 28.56
C TRP A 3 -21.53 0.32 29.42
N ASN A 4 -20.33 0.40 28.86
CA ASN A 4 -19.17 0.98 29.55
C ASN A 4 -19.34 2.47 29.84
N ASP A 5 -19.86 3.25 28.89
CA ASP A 5 -20.09 4.70 29.07
C ASP A 5 -21.09 4.97 30.20
N VAL A 6 -22.14 4.13 30.29
CA VAL A 6 -23.16 4.21 31.34
C VAL A 6 -22.57 3.87 32.71
N ILE A 7 -21.71 2.84 32.79
CA ILE A 7 -21.07 2.42 34.04
C ILE A 7 -20.10 3.50 34.54
N ILE A 8 -19.29 4.09 33.65
CA ILE A 8 -18.34 5.15 34.02
C ILE A 8 -19.08 6.39 34.53
N ALA A 9 -20.12 6.83 33.82
CA ALA A 9 -20.94 7.97 34.25
C ALA A 9 -21.62 7.71 35.61
N ALA A 10 -22.10 6.48 35.86
CA ALA A 10 -22.70 6.10 37.13
C ALA A 10 -21.69 6.15 38.30
N VAL A 11 -20.47 5.64 38.09
CA VAL A 11 -19.41 5.68 39.11
C VAL A 11 -19.02 7.12 39.43
N VAL A 12 -18.84 7.97 38.41
CA VAL A 12 -18.52 9.40 38.60
C VAL A 12 -19.63 10.12 39.38
N ALA A 13 -20.89 9.85 39.07
CA ALA A 13 -22.03 10.43 39.77
C ALA A 13 -22.08 10.01 41.26
N VAL A 14 -21.78 8.75 41.57
CA VAL A 14 -21.75 8.25 42.96
C VAL A 14 -20.62 8.91 43.75
N ILE A 15 -19.42 9.00 43.18
CA ILE A 15 -18.26 9.63 43.84
C ILE A 15 -18.52 11.12 44.07
N LEU A 16 -18.95 11.85 43.04
CA LEU A 16 -19.23 13.28 43.12
C LEU A 16 -20.35 13.57 44.13
N GLY A 17 -21.42 12.78 44.10
CA GLY A 17 -22.52 12.87 45.06
C GLY A 17 -22.06 12.63 46.50
N GLY A 18 -21.17 11.65 46.72
CA GLY A 18 -20.58 11.38 48.03
C GLY A 18 -19.74 12.55 48.57
N VAL A 19 -18.88 13.13 47.72
CA VAL A 19 -18.03 14.28 48.07
C VAL A 19 -18.88 15.50 48.40
N LEU A 20 -19.84 15.85 47.55
CA LEU A 20 -20.73 17.00 47.76
C LEU A 20 -21.59 16.83 49.01
N LYS A 21 -22.07 15.61 49.29
CA LYS A 21 -22.80 15.28 50.53
C LYS A 21 -21.92 15.45 51.78
N ALA A 22 -20.66 15.04 51.73
CA ALA A 22 -19.72 15.23 52.84
C ALA A 22 -19.39 16.72 53.08
N LEU A 23 -19.23 17.51 52.01
CA LEU A 23 -19.01 18.95 52.10
C LEU A 23 -20.22 19.70 52.64
N TYR A 24 -21.43 19.29 52.24
CA TYR A 24 -22.68 19.81 52.78
C TYR A 24 -22.81 19.54 54.28
N LYS A 25 -22.56 18.30 54.72
CA LYS A 25 -22.59 17.93 56.15
C LYS A 25 -21.57 18.70 57.00
N LYS A 26 -20.44 19.09 56.42
CA LYS A 26 -19.40 19.89 57.10
C LYS A 26 -19.69 21.40 57.06
N GLY A 27 -20.84 21.83 56.55
CA GLY A 27 -21.22 23.25 56.46
C GLY A 27 -20.39 24.07 55.46
N LYS A 28 -19.55 23.42 54.64
CA LYS A 28 -18.64 24.10 53.69
C LYS A 28 -19.34 24.55 52.41
N ILE A 29 -20.53 24.02 52.13
CA ILE A 29 -21.31 24.37 50.95
C ILE A 29 -22.81 24.29 51.25
N GLY A 30 -23.58 25.22 50.70
CA GLY A 30 -25.04 25.20 50.77
C GLY A 30 -25.67 24.09 49.92
N ARG A 31 -26.92 23.72 50.21
CA ARG A 31 -27.65 22.67 49.49
C ARG A 31 -27.84 23.01 48.01
N THR A 32 -28.26 24.23 47.71
CA THR A 32 -28.51 24.71 46.34
C THR A 32 -27.23 24.72 45.49
N PRO A 33 -26.10 25.32 45.91
CA PRO A 33 -24.87 25.29 45.12
C PRO A 33 -24.31 23.87 44.95
N ALA A 34 -24.48 22.96 45.93
CA ALA A 34 -24.09 21.56 45.76
C ALA A 34 -24.88 20.86 44.64
N ILE A 35 -26.19 21.10 44.54
CA ILE A 35 -27.04 20.53 43.47
C ILE A 35 -26.65 21.12 42.10
N ILE A 36 -26.43 22.43 42.03
CA ILE A 36 -26.03 23.09 40.78
C ILE A 36 -24.69 22.56 40.29
N ILE A 37 -23.69 22.44 41.18
CA ILE A 37 -22.37 21.89 40.82
C ILE A 37 -22.51 20.44 40.33
N PHE A 38 -23.31 19.62 41.02
CA PHE A 38 -23.56 18.25 40.59
C PHE A 38 -24.13 18.20 39.17
N LEU A 39 -25.16 18.99 38.88
CA LEU A 39 -25.79 19.02 37.56
C LEU A 39 -24.85 19.57 36.48
N VAL A 40 -24.09 20.63 36.78
CA VAL A 40 -23.14 21.24 35.84
C VAL A 40 -22.02 20.27 35.49
N VAL A 41 -21.47 19.54 36.46
CA VAL A 41 -20.39 18.58 36.21
C VAL A 41 -20.89 17.37 35.43
N ILE A 42 -22.08 16.85 35.74
CA ILE A 42 -22.63 15.70 35.03
C ILE A 42 -23.05 16.08 33.60
N LEU A 43 -23.83 17.16 33.44
CA LEU A 43 -24.32 17.58 32.11
C LEU A 43 -23.19 18.16 31.25
N GLY A 44 -22.35 19.02 31.82
CA GLY A 44 -21.21 19.62 31.12
C GLY A 44 -20.12 18.58 30.81
N GLY A 45 -19.84 17.67 31.74
CA GLY A 45 -18.90 16.57 31.51
C GLY A 45 -19.37 15.61 30.42
N ASN A 46 -20.65 15.25 30.41
CA ASN A 46 -21.22 14.40 29.36
C ASN A 46 -21.19 15.09 27.98
N PHE A 47 -21.51 16.40 27.93
CA PHE A 47 -21.44 17.18 26.70
C PHE A 47 -20.01 17.29 26.15
N LEU A 48 -19.02 17.54 27.02
CA LEU A 48 -17.60 17.54 26.62
C LEU A 48 -17.12 16.16 26.19
N TYR A 49 -17.57 15.11 26.89
CA TYR A 49 -17.20 13.73 26.57
C TYR A 49 -17.71 13.32 25.18
N GLU A 50 -19.00 13.49 24.91
CA GLU A 50 -19.60 13.15 23.62
C GLU A 50 -19.14 14.07 22.49
N GLY A 51 -18.99 15.37 22.75
CA GLY A 51 -18.66 16.36 21.71
C GLY A 51 -17.16 16.44 21.35
N VAL A 52 -16.27 16.11 22.28
CA VAL A 52 -14.83 16.39 22.13
C VAL A 52 -13.96 15.17 22.43
N ILE A 53 -14.19 14.46 23.54
CA ILE A 53 -13.28 13.40 24.00
C ILE A 53 -13.49 12.11 23.20
N LYS A 54 -14.72 11.61 23.12
CA LYS A 54 -15.09 10.38 22.41
C LYS A 54 -14.71 10.40 20.92
N PRO A 55 -14.99 11.47 20.15
CA PRO A 55 -14.55 11.52 18.75
C PRO A 55 -13.02 11.58 18.59
N ARG A 56 -12.27 12.15 19.56
CA ARG A 56 -10.80 12.13 19.55
C ARG A 56 -10.25 10.74 19.88
N LEU A 57 -10.76 10.09 20.93
CA LEU A 57 -10.36 8.73 21.31
C LEU A 57 -10.61 7.72 20.18
N ALA A 58 -11.78 7.80 19.52
CA ALA A 58 -12.08 6.95 18.37
C ALA A 58 -11.15 7.21 17.18
N GLY A 59 -10.74 8.48 16.98
CA GLY A 59 -9.75 8.84 15.96
C GLY A 59 -8.35 8.31 16.27
N ASP A 60 -7.92 8.35 17.53
CA ASP A 60 -6.63 7.87 17.98
C ASP A 60 -6.52 6.34 17.89
N GLU A 61 -7.54 5.59 18.35
CA GLU A 61 -7.58 4.12 18.20
C GLU A 61 -7.55 3.70 16.72
N GLN A 62 -8.38 4.34 15.89
CA GLN A 62 -8.45 4.03 14.46
C GLN A 62 -7.12 4.29 13.73
N THR A 63 -6.38 5.28 14.21
CA THR A 63 -5.07 5.65 13.70
C THR A 63 -4.00 4.64 14.12
N GLN A 64 -4.06 4.17 15.36
CA GLN A 64 -3.15 3.17 15.90
C GLN A 64 -3.28 1.82 15.18
N ASP A 65 -4.51 1.41 14.84
CA ASP A 65 -4.77 0.19 14.04
C ASP A 65 -4.10 0.25 12.66
N ILE A 66 -4.15 1.40 12.00
CA ILE A 66 -3.57 1.59 10.65
C ILE A 66 -2.05 1.59 10.74
N ASP A 67 -1.48 2.28 11.73
CA ASP A 67 -0.04 2.28 11.95
C ASP A 67 0.48 0.87 12.27
N GLN A 68 -0.28 0.09 13.05
CA GLN A 68 0.06 -1.30 13.35
C GLN A 68 -0.05 -2.19 12.10
N ALA A 69 -1.11 -2.05 11.30
CA ALA A 69 -1.32 -2.83 10.08
C ALA A 69 -0.24 -2.53 9.02
N LEU A 70 0.12 -1.25 8.83
CA LEU A 70 1.20 -0.88 7.92
C LEU A 70 2.56 -1.41 8.41
N SER A 71 2.84 -1.28 9.71
CA SER A 71 4.10 -1.74 10.29
C SER A 71 4.26 -3.27 10.26
N ALA A 72 3.18 -4.03 10.09
CA ALA A 72 3.22 -5.48 9.92
C ALA A 72 3.87 -5.91 8.59
N LEU A 73 3.98 -5.01 7.61
CA LEU A 73 4.62 -5.28 6.33
C LEU A 73 5.96 -4.51 6.27
N PRO A 74 7.11 -5.20 6.14
CA PRO A 74 8.43 -4.58 6.19
C PRO A 74 8.62 -3.40 5.24
N ILE A 75 8.05 -3.49 4.03
CA ILE A 75 8.14 -2.44 3.01
C ILE A 75 7.66 -1.08 3.52
N TYR A 76 6.58 -1.00 4.30
CA TYR A 76 6.10 0.29 4.83
C TYR A 76 6.98 0.84 5.95
N SER A 77 7.64 -0.03 6.72
CA SER A 77 8.64 0.41 7.70
C SER A 77 9.86 1.04 7.00
N THR A 78 10.30 0.44 5.89
CA THR A 78 11.37 1.01 5.05
C THR A 78 10.94 2.33 4.40
N ILE A 79 9.73 2.41 3.85
CA ILE A 79 9.17 3.67 3.31
C ILE A 79 9.09 4.74 4.39
N LYS A 80 8.67 4.41 5.61
CA LYS A 80 8.63 5.36 6.73
C LYS A 80 10.01 5.95 7.05
N ALA A 81 11.05 5.13 6.98
CA ALA A 81 12.42 5.53 7.29
C ALA A 81 13.07 6.34 6.17
N GLN A 82 12.88 5.92 4.91
CA GLN A 82 13.54 6.54 3.76
C GLN A 82 12.72 7.69 3.14
N GLU A 83 11.39 7.57 3.15
CA GLU A 83 10.44 8.46 2.47
C GLU A 83 9.28 8.88 3.41
N PRO A 84 9.56 9.63 4.49
CA PRO A 84 8.57 9.95 5.53
C PRO A 84 7.38 10.77 4.99
N ALA A 85 7.59 11.59 3.96
CA ALA A 85 6.52 12.33 3.30
C ALA A 85 5.54 11.40 2.59
N LEU A 86 6.05 10.41 1.84
CA LEU A 86 5.23 9.42 1.16
C LEU A 86 4.46 8.55 2.16
N TYR A 87 5.11 8.10 3.24
CA TYR A 87 4.45 7.34 4.30
C TYR A 87 3.27 8.11 4.90
N SER A 88 3.48 9.39 5.22
CA SER A 88 2.42 10.26 5.74
C SER A 88 1.24 10.39 4.78
N GLN A 89 1.52 10.51 3.48
CA GLN A 89 0.49 10.59 2.44
C GLN A 89 -0.30 9.27 2.31
N ILE A 90 0.38 8.12 2.30
CA ILE A 90 -0.24 6.79 2.28
C ILE A 90 -1.19 6.63 3.47
N ARG A 91 -0.69 6.89 4.68
CA ARG A 91 -1.45 6.81 5.93
C ARG A 91 -2.66 7.73 5.92
N GLY A 92 -2.48 8.98 5.48
CA GLY A 92 -3.56 9.96 5.37
C GLY A 92 -4.65 9.53 4.40
N ASN A 93 -4.27 8.96 3.25
CA ASN A 93 -5.22 8.43 2.27
C ASN A 93 -6.03 7.25 2.83
N ILE A 94 -5.39 6.30 3.52
CA ILE A 94 -6.09 5.17 4.15
C ILE A 94 -7.08 5.65 5.20
N LEU A 95 -6.67 6.58 6.08
CA LEU A 95 -7.55 7.17 7.11
C LEU A 95 -8.76 7.85 6.49
N ARG A 96 -8.55 8.66 5.45
CA ARG A 96 -9.63 9.36 4.73
C ARG A 96 -10.62 8.36 4.12
N LEU A 97 -10.13 7.36 3.39
CA LEU A 97 -10.98 6.36 2.75
C LEU A 97 -11.77 5.54 3.77
N LYS A 98 -11.15 5.16 4.90
CA LYS A 98 -11.85 4.48 6.00
C LYS A 98 -12.98 5.34 6.58
N LYS A 99 -12.74 6.64 6.78
CA LYS A 99 -13.75 7.59 7.26
C LYS A 99 -14.90 7.78 6.26
N GLU A 100 -14.60 7.73 4.97
CA GLU A 100 -15.59 7.77 3.88
C GLU A 100 -16.36 6.45 3.72
N GLY A 101 -16.04 5.41 4.50
CA GLY A 101 -16.68 4.09 4.41
C GLY A 101 -16.29 3.29 3.16
N LYS A 102 -15.15 3.64 2.54
CA LYS A 102 -14.66 2.96 1.34
C LYS A 102 -14.16 1.55 1.64
N THR A 103 -14.19 0.71 0.61
CA THR A 103 -13.76 -0.69 0.70
C THR A 103 -12.24 -0.81 0.78
N GLN A 104 -11.76 -1.97 1.25
CA GLN A 104 -10.32 -2.29 1.27
C GLN A 104 -9.71 -2.24 -0.15
N GLN A 105 -10.44 -2.70 -1.16
CA GLN A 105 -9.97 -2.67 -2.55
C GLN A 105 -9.74 -1.23 -3.03
N GLU A 106 -10.66 -0.30 -2.74
CA GLU A 106 -10.48 1.11 -3.08
C GLU A 106 -9.26 1.74 -2.37
N ALA A 107 -8.97 1.32 -1.14
CA ALA A 107 -7.75 1.73 -0.44
C ALA A 107 -6.48 1.18 -1.10
N ILE A 108 -6.49 -0.09 -1.51
CA ILE A 108 -5.37 -0.70 -2.25
C ILE A 108 -5.17 0.00 -3.59
N ASP A 109 -6.23 0.23 -4.36
CA ASP A 109 -6.17 0.90 -5.66
C ASP A 109 -5.65 2.35 -5.54
N THR A 110 -5.85 2.98 -4.38
CA THR A 110 -5.31 4.32 -4.10
C THR A 110 -3.84 4.28 -3.68
N VAL A 111 -3.43 3.32 -2.84
CA VAL A 111 -2.09 3.28 -2.24
C VAL A 111 -1.07 2.57 -3.13
N LYS A 112 -1.46 1.48 -3.79
CA LYS A 112 -0.55 0.65 -4.60
C LYS A 112 0.19 1.47 -5.66
N PRO A 113 -0.45 2.37 -6.45
CA PRO A 113 0.26 3.21 -7.42
C PRO A 113 1.36 4.07 -6.78
N MET A 114 1.14 4.59 -5.57
CA MET A 114 2.11 5.44 -4.87
C MET A 114 3.38 4.66 -4.50
N VAL A 115 3.22 3.40 -4.07
CA VAL A 115 4.34 2.51 -3.76
C VAL A 115 5.03 2.03 -5.05
N SER A 116 4.25 1.71 -6.09
CA SER A 116 4.77 1.34 -7.40
C SER A 116 5.60 2.46 -8.01
N ASP A 117 5.17 3.72 -7.90
CA ASP A 117 5.92 4.88 -8.36
C ASP A 117 7.29 5.00 -7.67
N LEU A 118 7.33 4.81 -6.34
CA LEU A 118 8.60 4.79 -5.59
C LEU A 118 9.49 3.63 -6.06
N LEU A 119 8.95 2.43 -6.22
CA LEU A 119 9.72 1.27 -6.69
C LEU A 119 10.28 1.52 -8.10
N SER A 120 9.49 2.08 -9.02
CA SER A 120 9.95 2.46 -10.36
C SER A 120 11.04 3.53 -10.32
N GLU A 121 10.98 4.49 -9.39
CA GLU A 121 12.07 5.45 -9.19
C GLU A 121 13.34 4.74 -8.71
N ARG A 122 13.22 3.86 -7.72
CA ARG A 122 14.32 3.10 -7.13
C ARG A 122 14.96 2.09 -8.08
N MET A 123 14.22 1.55 -9.05
CA MET A 123 14.79 0.66 -10.07
C MET A 123 15.96 1.31 -10.81
N ASN A 124 15.91 2.63 -11.03
CA ASN A 124 16.98 3.34 -11.73
C ASN A 124 18.32 3.30 -11.01
N THR A 125 18.31 3.23 -9.67
CA THR A 125 19.51 3.34 -8.83
C THR A 125 19.82 2.07 -8.03
N ALA A 126 18.91 1.12 -7.96
CA ALA A 126 19.12 -0.17 -7.31
C ALA A 126 20.25 -0.97 -8.00
N PRO A 127 20.97 -1.84 -7.29
CA PRO A 127 21.92 -2.79 -7.87
C PRO A 127 21.27 -3.71 -8.92
N ASP A 128 22.06 -4.17 -9.91
CA ASP A 128 21.57 -5.04 -11.00
C ASP A 128 20.86 -6.30 -10.47
N ALA A 129 21.46 -6.96 -9.48
CA ALA A 129 20.90 -8.14 -8.83
C ALA A 129 19.52 -7.88 -8.19
N SER A 130 19.30 -6.71 -7.58
CA SER A 130 18.02 -6.36 -6.96
C SER A 130 16.92 -6.14 -8.00
N VAL A 131 17.25 -5.51 -9.13
CA VAL A 131 16.31 -5.31 -10.26
C VAL A 131 15.91 -6.66 -10.86
N ILE A 132 16.88 -7.56 -11.04
CA ILE A 132 16.64 -8.89 -11.60
C ILE A 132 15.82 -9.75 -10.64
N ALA A 133 16.14 -9.75 -9.35
CA ALA A 133 15.39 -10.48 -8.34
C ALA A 133 13.91 -10.03 -8.30
N ALA A 134 13.66 -8.72 -8.31
CA ALA A 134 12.30 -8.17 -8.38
C ALA A 134 11.56 -8.65 -9.64
N MET A 135 12.20 -8.60 -10.81
CA MET A 135 11.58 -9.06 -12.05
C MET A 135 11.35 -10.57 -12.08
N GLN A 136 12.23 -11.38 -11.49
CA GLN A 136 12.00 -12.83 -11.36
C GLN A 136 10.75 -13.12 -10.54
N VAL A 137 10.56 -12.43 -9.42
CA VAL A 137 9.35 -12.60 -8.60
C VAL A 137 8.10 -12.11 -9.33
N SER A 138 8.16 -10.95 -9.99
CA SER A 138 7.02 -10.49 -10.81
C SER A 138 6.69 -11.47 -11.94
N LEU A 139 7.67 -12.20 -12.50
CA LEU A 139 7.42 -13.25 -13.48
C LEU A 139 6.68 -14.45 -12.86
N GLU A 140 7.07 -14.88 -11.65
CA GLU A 140 6.37 -15.93 -10.90
C GLU A 140 4.92 -15.51 -10.59
N GLU A 141 4.70 -14.25 -10.18
CA GLU A 141 3.35 -13.70 -9.95
C GLU A 141 2.52 -13.72 -11.23
N MET A 142 3.07 -13.23 -12.36
CA MET A 142 2.37 -13.25 -13.64
C MET A 142 1.98 -14.67 -14.07
N GLN A 143 2.86 -15.65 -13.86
CA GLN A 143 2.57 -17.06 -14.15
C GLN A 143 1.44 -17.60 -13.27
N ALA A 144 1.51 -17.34 -11.96
CA ALA A 144 0.48 -17.75 -11.01
C ALA A 144 -0.88 -17.11 -11.36
N LEU A 145 -0.89 -15.83 -11.75
CA LEU A 145 -2.09 -15.10 -12.14
C LEU A 145 -2.63 -15.55 -13.50
N GLN A 146 -1.77 -15.89 -14.46
CA GLN A 146 -2.19 -16.40 -15.76
C GLN A 146 -2.85 -17.78 -15.61
N ALA A 147 -2.30 -18.65 -14.77
CA ALA A 147 -2.82 -20.00 -14.52
C ALA A 147 -4.26 -20.02 -13.99
N ARG A 148 -4.72 -18.91 -13.39
CA ARG A 148 -6.10 -18.75 -12.90
C ARG A 148 -7.13 -18.58 -14.02
N ASN A 149 -6.70 -18.14 -15.21
CA ASN A 149 -7.56 -17.91 -16.38
C ASN A 149 -8.80 -17.03 -16.10
N ASP A 150 -8.69 -16.07 -15.18
CA ASP A 150 -9.77 -15.16 -14.75
C ASP A 150 -9.53 -13.69 -15.12
N GLY A 151 -8.48 -13.43 -15.92
CA GLY A 151 -8.05 -12.09 -16.33
C GLY A 151 -7.22 -11.33 -15.30
N SER A 152 -6.90 -11.92 -14.14
CA SER A 152 -6.11 -11.26 -13.09
C SER A 152 -4.71 -10.86 -13.54
N CYS A 153 -4.07 -11.66 -14.40
CA CYS A 153 -2.75 -11.31 -14.95
C CYS A 153 -2.81 -10.02 -15.80
N PHE A 154 -3.86 -9.82 -16.60
CA PHE A 154 -4.01 -8.59 -17.39
C PHE A 154 -4.22 -7.38 -16.49
N LYS A 155 -5.02 -7.52 -15.42
CA LYS A 155 -5.20 -6.47 -14.40
C LYS A 155 -3.91 -6.15 -13.64
N PHE A 156 -3.05 -7.14 -13.42
CA PHE A 156 -1.75 -6.95 -12.80
C PHE A 156 -0.81 -6.13 -13.69
N LEU A 157 -0.75 -6.44 -14.99
CA LEU A 157 0.08 -5.74 -15.97
C LEU A 157 -0.46 -4.34 -16.33
N TYR A 158 -1.78 -4.18 -16.39
CA TYR A 158 -2.44 -2.95 -16.87
C TYR A 158 -3.56 -2.49 -15.91
N PRO A 159 -3.23 -2.17 -14.64
CA PRO A 159 -4.22 -1.76 -13.63
C PRO A 159 -5.01 -0.51 -14.03
N GLN A 160 -4.43 0.38 -14.83
CA GLN A 160 -5.05 1.59 -15.35
C GLN A 160 -6.17 1.34 -16.37
N ILE A 161 -6.22 0.16 -17.00
CA ILE A 161 -7.20 -0.17 -18.05
C ILE A 161 -8.40 -0.93 -17.46
N SER A 162 -8.16 -1.89 -16.57
CA SER A 162 -9.20 -2.82 -16.08
C SER A 162 -9.35 -2.87 -14.56
N GLY A 163 -8.76 -1.89 -13.85
CA GLY A 163 -8.65 -1.89 -12.40
C GLY A 163 -7.55 -2.85 -11.92
N GLY A 164 -7.04 -2.59 -10.72
CA GLY A 164 -6.00 -3.40 -10.09
C GLY A 164 -6.48 -4.79 -9.67
N VAL A 165 -5.52 -5.60 -9.22
CA VAL A 165 -5.76 -6.88 -8.55
C VAL A 165 -5.19 -6.83 -7.14
N ASN A 166 -5.94 -7.34 -6.16
CA ASN A 166 -5.47 -7.54 -4.80
C ASN A 166 -4.67 -8.85 -4.72
N THR A 167 -3.35 -8.72 -4.90
CA THR A 167 -2.40 -9.84 -4.92
C THR A 167 -2.41 -10.65 -3.62
N ALA A 168 -2.67 -10.01 -2.47
CA ALA A 168 -2.79 -10.70 -1.19
C ALA A 168 -3.94 -11.72 -1.13
N GLN A 169 -4.98 -11.56 -1.96
CA GLN A 169 -6.13 -12.47 -2.00
C GLN A 169 -6.00 -13.55 -3.07
N VAL A 170 -5.28 -13.29 -4.16
CA VAL A 170 -5.29 -14.14 -5.36
C VAL A 170 -4.01 -14.94 -5.57
N LEU A 171 -2.90 -14.52 -4.96
CA LEU A 171 -1.62 -15.22 -5.04
C LEU A 171 -1.48 -16.27 -3.93
N PRO A 172 -0.66 -17.31 -4.13
CA PRO A 172 -0.18 -18.16 -3.04
C PRO A 172 0.45 -17.31 -1.92
N PRO A 173 0.17 -17.58 -0.64
CA PRO A 173 0.69 -16.76 0.48
C PRO A 173 2.21 -16.60 0.48
N GLU A 174 2.94 -17.67 0.18
CA GLU A 174 4.41 -17.64 0.12
C GLU A 174 4.92 -16.77 -1.02
N LEU A 175 4.23 -16.75 -2.16
CA LEU A 175 4.61 -15.92 -3.31
C LEU A 175 4.31 -14.44 -3.03
N PHE A 176 3.17 -14.13 -2.42
CA PHE A 176 2.86 -12.77 -1.99
C PHE A 176 3.87 -12.25 -0.96
N LYS A 177 4.27 -13.10 0.01
CA LYS A 177 5.32 -12.75 0.97
C LYS A 177 6.66 -12.51 0.27
N LYS A 178 7.04 -13.39 -0.67
CA LYS A 178 8.27 -13.26 -1.45
C LYS A 178 8.31 -11.96 -2.25
N ASP A 179 7.20 -11.55 -2.87
CA ASP A 179 7.07 -10.24 -3.55
C ASP A 179 7.34 -9.09 -2.59
N LEU A 180 6.64 -9.05 -1.45
CA LEU A 180 6.82 -7.98 -0.46
C LEU A 180 8.25 -7.89 0.08
N ASP A 181 8.86 -9.03 0.40
CA ASP A 181 10.22 -9.09 0.91
C ASP A 181 11.22 -8.62 -0.17
N THR A 182 11.05 -9.05 -1.42
CA THR A 182 11.92 -8.66 -2.55
C THR A 182 11.81 -7.17 -2.86
N MET A 183 10.61 -6.61 -2.85
CA MET A 183 10.41 -5.18 -3.06
C MET A 183 10.98 -4.35 -1.90
N ASN A 184 10.87 -4.84 -0.66
CA ASN A 184 11.53 -4.22 0.49
C ASN A 184 13.06 -4.24 0.37
N ASP A 185 13.64 -5.36 -0.06
CA ASP A 185 15.08 -5.48 -0.27
C ASP A 185 15.57 -4.55 -1.37
N LEU A 186 14.78 -4.37 -2.44
CA LEU A 186 15.06 -3.38 -3.48
C LEU A 186 15.09 -1.96 -2.90
N LEU A 187 14.11 -1.57 -2.05
CA LEU A 187 14.12 -0.26 -1.39
C LEU A 187 15.32 -0.08 -0.46
N LEU A 188 15.66 -1.10 0.33
CA LEU A 188 16.84 -1.07 1.20
C LEU A 188 18.14 -0.88 0.40
N ALA A 189 18.27 -1.59 -0.71
CA ALA A 189 19.44 -1.57 -1.58
C ALA A 189 19.55 -0.30 -2.46
N SER A 190 18.53 0.57 -2.48
CA SER A 190 18.47 1.76 -3.36
C SER A 190 18.27 3.07 -2.60
N GLY A 191 18.35 3.03 -1.26
CA GLY A 191 18.24 4.19 -0.40
C GLY A 191 19.42 5.16 -0.51
N SER A 192 19.27 6.34 0.12
CA SER A 192 20.21 7.46 0.04
C SER A 192 21.64 7.19 0.53
N GLY A 193 21.90 6.06 1.20
CA GLY A 193 23.22 5.63 1.65
C GLY A 193 23.95 4.68 0.69
N GLN A 194 23.35 4.32 -0.45
CA GLN A 194 23.90 3.32 -1.34
C GLN A 194 25.04 3.86 -2.22
N THR A 195 26.14 3.11 -2.30
CA THR A 195 27.33 3.46 -3.10
C THR A 195 27.42 2.69 -4.41
N ALA A 196 26.77 1.53 -4.51
CA ALA A 196 26.73 0.74 -5.73
C ALA A 196 26.00 1.53 -6.82
N GLN A 197 26.71 1.85 -7.90
CA GLN A 197 26.12 2.53 -9.04
C GLN A 197 25.58 1.47 -10.03
N PRO A 198 24.37 1.65 -10.55
CA PRO A 198 23.81 0.79 -11.57
C PRO A 198 24.67 0.86 -12.84
N THR A 199 24.72 -0.24 -13.59
CA THR A 199 25.38 -0.23 -14.89
C THR A 199 24.64 0.71 -15.84
N ALA A 200 25.27 1.83 -16.22
CA ALA A 200 24.69 2.77 -17.16
C ALA A 200 24.65 2.18 -18.58
N VAL A 201 23.47 2.21 -19.22
CA VAL A 201 23.28 1.74 -20.59
C VAL A 201 22.49 2.78 -21.37
N SER A 202 23.00 3.16 -22.54
CA SER A 202 22.30 4.08 -23.44
C SER A 202 21.06 3.43 -24.04
N GLY A 203 20.07 4.25 -24.40
CA GLY A 203 18.87 3.77 -25.10
C GLY A 203 19.20 2.99 -26.39
N GLU A 204 20.19 3.45 -27.16
CA GLU A 204 20.69 2.77 -28.36
C GLU A 204 21.26 1.39 -28.04
N LYS A 205 22.08 1.25 -26.99
CA LYS A 205 22.62 -0.06 -26.59
C LYS A 205 21.48 -0.98 -26.15
N ALA A 206 20.49 -0.49 -25.39
CA ALA A 206 19.35 -1.30 -25.00
C ALA A 206 18.49 -1.77 -26.18
N LYS A 207 18.31 -0.94 -27.23
CA LYS A 207 17.63 -1.37 -28.46
C LYS A 207 18.34 -2.55 -29.14
N VAL A 208 19.67 -2.53 -29.15
CA VAL A 208 20.52 -3.62 -29.67
C VAL A 208 20.40 -4.86 -28.81
N LEU A 209 20.50 -4.73 -27.48
CA LEU A 209 20.32 -5.82 -26.53
C LEU A 209 18.92 -6.48 -26.63
N MET A 210 17.92 -5.67 -26.98
CA MET A 210 16.55 -6.15 -27.20
C MET A 210 16.28 -6.78 -28.56
N ALA A 211 17.21 -6.69 -29.52
CA ALA A 211 17.04 -7.30 -30.83
C ALA A 211 16.75 -8.82 -30.78
N PRO A 212 17.52 -9.66 -30.06
CA PRO A 212 17.22 -11.10 -29.99
C PRO A 212 15.87 -11.40 -29.33
N VAL A 213 15.49 -10.65 -28.30
CA VAL A 213 14.19 -10.84 -27.63
C VAL A 213 13.03 -10.45 -28.55
N ARG A 214 13.13 -9.32 -29.26
CA ARG A 214 12.13 -8.93 -30.26
C ARG A 214 12.01 -9.95 -31.39
N GLN A 215 13.14 -10.47 -31.88
CA GLN A 215 13.13 -11.49 -32.93
C GLN A 215 12.42 -12.75 -32.46
N ALA A 216 12.74 -13.26 -31.27
CA ALA A 216 12.09 -14.44 -30.70
C ALA A 216 10.57 -14.24 -30.50
N LEU A 217 10.15 -13.04 -30.07
CA LEU A 217 8.73 -12.70 -29.97
C LEU A 217 8.05 -12.65 -31.34
N GLN A 218 8.70 -12.05 -32.35
CA GLN A 218 8.19 -11.99 -33.72
C GLN A 218 8.05 -13.39 -34.33
N ASP A 219 9.04 -14.25 -34.15
CA ASP A 219 9.05 -15.62 -34.67
C ASP A 219 7.94 -16.46 -34.03
N LYS A 220 7.66 -16.24 -32.74
CA LYS A 220 6.65 -17.01 -32.00
C LYS A 220 5.22 -16.49 -32.21
N TYR A 221 5.02 -15.18 -32.22
CA TYR A 221 3.69 -14.56 -32.15
C TYR A 221 3.26 -13.87 -33.45
N GLY A 222 4.19 -13.49 -34.32
CA GLY A 222 3.87 -12.83 -35.58
C GLY A 222 2.96 -11.61 -35.39
N ASP A 223 1.89 -11.55 -36.18
CA ASP A 223 0.91 -10.46 -36.14
C ASP A 223 0.11 -10.36 -34.83
N GLN A 224 0.16 -11.38 -33.96
CA GLN A 224 -0.48 -11.31 -32.63
C GLN A 224 0.12 -10.22 -31.75
N LEU A 225 1.34 -9.76 -32.05
CA LEU A 225 1.96 -8.62 -31.37
C LEU A 225 1.20 -7.30 -31.59
N ASN A 226 0.37 -7.21 -32.64
CA ASN A 226 -0.44 -6.01 -32.90
C ASN A 226 -1.48 -5.72 -31.80
N VAL A 227 -1.74 -6.68 -30.91
CA VAL A 227 -2.61 -6.48 -29.74
C VAL A 227 -2.12 -5.36 -28.81
N PHE A 228 -0.82 -5.07 -28.80
CA PHE A 228 -0.24 -3.99 -27.99
C PHE A 228 -0.48 -2.58 -28.57
N ASN A 229 -0.99 -2.46 -29.79
CA ASN A 229 -1.30 -1.17 -30.42
C ASN A 229 -2.53 -0.51 -29.78
N ASP A 230 -3.50 -1.30 -29.32
CA ASP A 230 -4.66 -0.83 -28.57
C ASP A 230 -5.10 -1.89 -27.54
N LEU A 231 -4.57 -1.74 -26.33
CA LEU A 231 -4.90 -2.62 -25.19
C LEU A 231 -6.29 -2.37 -24.60
N SER A 232 -6.99 -1.30 -25.04
CA SER A 232 -8.31 -0.91 -24.56
C SER A 232 -9.46 -1.42 -25.44
N ALA A 233 -9.14 -1.93 -26.64
CA ALA A 233 -10.13 -2.47 -27.56
C ALA A 233 -10.96 -3.61 -26.93
N ALA A 234 -12.26 -3.61 -27.20
CA ALA A 234 -13.22 -4.51 -26.53
C ALA A 234 -12.99 -5.99 -26.84
N ASN A 235 -12.35 -6.32 -27.97
CA ASN A 235 -12.08 -7.68 -28.43
C ASN A 235 -10.63 -8.13 -28.16
N VAL A 236 -9.89 -7.42 -27.31
CA VAL A 236 -8.53 -7.80 -26.92
C VAL A 236 -8.52 -9.14 -26.19
N ASP A 237 -7.69 -10.06 -26.66
CA ASP A 237 -7.38 -11.30 -25.96
C ASP A 237 -6.40 -11.02 -24.80
N ARG A 238 -6.97 -10.84 -23.61
CA ARG A 238 -6.22 -10.57 -22.38
C ARG A 238 -5.30 -11.72 -21.97
N ALA A 239 -5.67 -12.96 -22.25
CA ALA A 239 -4.84 -14.13 -21.94
C ALA A 239 -3.61 -14.17 -22.85
N LYS A 240 -3.79 -13.82 -24.13
CA LYS A 240 -2.69 -13.69 -25.10
C LYS A 240 -1.72 -12.59 -24.71
N ILE A 241 -2.21 -11.44 -24.24
CA ILE A 241 -1.33 -10.36 -23.75
C ILE A 241 -0.44 -10.86 -22.62
N CYS A 242 -1.02 -11.55 -21.63
CA CYS A 242 -0.24 -12.15 -20.56
C CYS A 242 0.81 -13.13 -21.06
N GLU A 243 0.47 -14.00 -22.01
CA GLU A 243 1.40 -14.96 -22.61
C GLU A 243 2.59 -14.27 -23.30
N ILE A 244 2.31 -13.21 -24.05
CA ILE A 244 3.34 -12.43 -24.74
C ILE A 244 4.20 -11.67 -23.74
N SER A 245 3.61 -11.02 -22.72
CA SER A 245 4.34 -10.31 -21.66
C SER A 245 5.24 -11.26 -20.87
N LEU A 246 4.77 -12.46 -20.51
CA LEU A 246 5.58 -13.49 -19.87
C LEU A 246 6.79 -13.88 -20.74
N SER A 247 6.58 -14.04 -22.04
CA SER A 247 7.66 -14.38 -22.98
C SER A 247 8.67 -13.24 -23.14
N LEU A 248 8.20 -12.00 -23.15
CA LEU A 248 9.04 -10.81 -23.21
C LEU A 248 9.95 -10.72 -21.98
N TYR A 249 9.38 -10.77 -20.77
CA TYR A 249 10.17 -10.66 -19.55
C TYR A 249 11.07 -11.88 -19.31
N SER A 250 10.62 -13.09 -19.67
CA SER A 250 11.48 -14.27 -19.66
C SER A 250 12.67 -14.11 -20.61
N GLY A 251 12.44 -13.57 -21.80
CA GLY A 251 13.49 -13.28 -22.78
C GLY A 251 14.48 -12.21 -22.28
N ILE A 252 14.00 -11.17 -21.61
CA ILE A 252 14.85 -10.15 -20.97
C ILE A 252 15.71 -10.77 -19.86
N LEU A 253 15.14 -11.63 -19.02
CA LEU A 253 15.85 -12.31 -17.93
C LEU A 253 16.86 -13.36 -18.40
N ALA A 254 16.75 -13.83 -19.65
CA ALA A 254 17.70 -14.75 -20.26
C ALA A 254 18.94 -14.05 -20.86
N LEU A 255 18.96 -12.72 -20.92
CA LEU A 255 20.15 -11.95 -21.31
C LEU A 255 21.24 -12.04 -20.24
N PRO A 256 22.51 -11.69 -20.56
CA PRO A 256 23.53 -11.48 -19.54
C PRO A 256 23.05 -10.54 -18.44
N GLU A 257 23.42 -10.79 -17.19
CA GLU A 257 22.88 -10.11 -16.00
C GLU A 257 22.87 -8.59 -16.13
N GLN A 258 24.01 -8.00 -16.51
CA GLN A 258 24.16 -6.55 -16.69
C GLN A 258 23.24 -5.99 -17.79
N ASP A 259 23.05 -6.74 -18.88
CA ASP A 259 22.21 -6.34 -20.00
C ASP A 259 20.72 -6.46 -19.64
N SER A 260 20.35 -7.50 -18.89
CA SER A 260 18.99 -7.70 -18.38
C SER A 260 18.57 -6.55 -17.47
N ALA A 261 19.36 -6.27 -16.42
CA ALA A 261 19.07 -5.19 -15.48
C ALA A 261 18.98 -3.83 -16.18
N ALA A 262 19.89 -3.56 -17.12
CA ALA A 262 19.88 -2.33 -17.91
C ALA A 262 18.60 -2.15 -18.73
N VAL A 263 18.15 -3.19 -19.43
CA VAL A 263 16.91 -3.17 -20.21
C VAL A 263 15.70 -2.99 -19.28
N LEU A 264 15.65 -3.70 -18.16
CA LEU A 264 14.55 -3.60 -17.19
C LEU A 264 14.41 -2.18 -16.65
N ARG A 265 15.52 -1.51 -16.31
CA ARG A 265 15.50 -0.10 -15.89
C ARG A 265 14.91 0.83 -16.94
N LEU A 266 15.24 0.63 -18.21
CA LEU A 266 14.71 1.47 -19.28
C LEU A 266 13.21 1.24 -19.53
N MET A 267 12.71 0.05 -19.26
CA MET A 267 11.30 -0.30 -19.45
C MET A 267 10.41 0.05 -18.25
N LEU A 268 10.91 -0.18 -17.04
CA LEU A 268 10.12 -0.13 -15.79
C LEU A 268 10.50 1.07 -14.90
N GLY A 269 11.71 1.58 -15.09
CA GLY A 269 12.21 2.74 -14.37
C GLY A 269 11.51 4.02 -14.81
N LYS A 270 11.13 4.85 -13.84
CA LYS A 270 10.54 6.16 -14.13
C LYS A 270 11.65 7.12 -14.58
N LYS A 271 11.49 7.81 -15.71
CA LYS A 271 12.40 8.91 -16.06
C LYS A 271 12.20 10.04 -15.04
N GLY A 272 13.28 10.41 -14.35
CA GLY A 272 13.32 11.58 -13.46
C GLY A 272 13.16 12.89 -14.22
#